data_AF-A0A2V8QT77-F1
#
_entry.id   AF-A0A2V8QT77-F1
#
_cell.length_a   1.000
_cell.length_b   1.000
_cell.length_c   1.000
_cell.angle_alpha   90.00
_cell.angle_beta   90.00
_cell.angle_gamma   90.00
#
_symmetry.space_group_name_H-M   'P 1'
#
loop_
_entity.id
_entity.type
_entity.pdbx_description
1 polymer ?
#
loop_
_entity_poly.entity_id
_entity_poly.type
_entity_poly.pdbx_seq_one_letter_code
_entity_poly.pdbx_strand_id
1 'polypeptide(L)' 'QLISFLSETITLEPGDVIATGTPAGVGFARKPPVFLKDGDKMEVEIEGLGILNSPVVAPVEAVGSSA' A
#
# COMPACT_ATOMS: atom_id res chain seq x y z
N GLN A 1 -7.28 15.38 13.84
CA GLN A 1 -5.88 15.56 14.26
C GLN A 1 -4.93 15.53 13.07
N LEU A 2 -4.92 14.49 12.22
CA LEU A 2 -4.00 14.40 11.06
C LEU A 2 -4.02 15.62 10.12
N ILE A 3 -5.21 16.07 9.70
CA ILE A 3 -5.35 17.25 8.82
C ILE A 3 -4.69 18.49 9.44
N SER A 4 -5.02 18.79 10.71
CA SER A 4 -4.44 19.93 11.45
C SER A 4 -2.92 19.86 11.48
N PHE A 5 -2.38 18.72 11.92
CA PHE A 5 -0.94 18.52 12.04
C PHE A 5 -0.20 18.68 10.71
N LEU A 6 -0.72 18.09 9.64
CA LEU A 6 -0.11 18.21 8.31
C LEU A 6 -0.19 19.65 7.77
N SER A 7 -1.33 20.32 7.98
CA SER A 7 -1.55 21.69 7.49
C SER A 7 -0.67 22.77 8.14
N GLU A 8 0.01 22.45 9.25
CA GLU A 8 0.99 23.34 9.88
C GLU A 8 2.31 23.43 9.10
N THR A 9 2.62 22.41 8.30
CA THR A 9 3.92 22.29 7.60
C THR A 9 3.78 22.27 6.08
N ILE A 10 2.68 21.72 5.55
CA ILE A 10 2.41 21.63 4.11
C ILE A 10 1.03 22.19 3.79
N THR A 11 0.88 22.78 2.60
CA THR A 11 -0.44 23.17 2.08
C THR A 11 -1.14 21.92 1.56
N LEU A 12 -2.38 21.68 2.01
CA LEU A 12 -3.25 20.62 1.52
C LEU A 12 -4.19 21.20 0.47
N GLU A 13 -4.21 20.62 -0.72
CA GLU A 13 -5.05 21.03 -1.84
C GLU A 13 -6.29 20.12 -1.97
N PRO A 14 -7.40 20.62 -2.54
CA PRO A 14 -8.56 19.79 -2.82
C PRO A 14 -8.21 18.60 -3.72
N GLY A 15 -8.48 17.39 -3.23
CA GLY A 15 -8.16 16.13 -3.93
C GLY A 15 -6.94 15.40 -3.35
N ASP A 16 -6.20 16.01 -2.43
CA ASP A 16 -5.12 15.32 -1.73
C ASP A 16 -5.64 14.14 -0.89
N VAL A 17 -4.85 13.06 -0.86
CA VAL A 17 -5.20 11.81 -0.16
C VAL A 17 -4.22 11.56 1.00
N ILE A 18 -4.77 11.40 2.20
CA ILE A 18 -4.00 11.06 3.41
C ILE A 18 -4.21 9.58 3.74
N ALA A 19 -3.16 8.77 3.63
CA ALA A 19 -3.15 7.41 4.14
C ALA A 19 -2.98 7.43 5.67
N THR A 20 -4.03 7.06 6.41
CA THR A 20 -4.12 7.26 7.86
C THR A 20 -3.35 6.25 8.71
N GLY A 21 -2.68 5.28 8.07
CA GLY A 21 -1.89 4.22 8.71
C GLY A 21 -2.54 2.84 8.61
N THR A 22 -1.75 1.80 8.90
CA THR A 22 -2.19 0.41 8.94
C THR A 22 -2.18 -0.12 10.38
N PRO A 23 -3.15 -0.96 10.79
CA PRO A 23 -3.05 -1.74 12.01
C PRO A 23 -1.88 -2.73 11.98
N ALA A 24 -1.72 -3.46 13.09
CA ALA A 24 -0.75 -4.55 13.20
C ALA A 24 -1.04 -5.69 12.21
N GLY A 25 -0.01 -6.47 11.86
CA GLY A 25 -0.15 -7.68 11.03
C GLY A 25 0.56 -7.63 9.69
N VAL A 26 1.24 -6.52 9.37
CA VAL A 26 2.10 -6.39 8.18
C VAL A 26 3.12 -7.53 8.15
N GLY A 27 3.32 -8.09 6.95
CA GLY A 27 4.09 -9.32 6.78
C GLY A 27 5.55 -9.22 7.26
N PHE A 28 6.17 -8.05 7.16
CA PHE A 28 7.51 -7.77 7.69
C PHE A 28 7.62 -7.99 9.21
N ALA A 29 6.57 -7.69 9.97
CA ALA A 29 6.56 -7.81 11.43
C ALA A 29 6.27 -9.24 11.93
N ARG A 30 5.96 -10.18 11.03
CA ARG A 30 5.68 -11.59 11.37
C ARG A 30 6.99 -12.35 11.63
N LYS A 31 6.89 -13.49 12.32
CA LYS A 31 8.00 -14.42 12.58
C LYS A 31 7.59 -15.84 12.16
N PRO A 32 8.07 -16.37 11.02
CA PRO A 32 8.95 -15.73 10.04
C PRO A 32 8.27 -14.58 9.28
N PRO A 33 9.03 -13.62 8.71
CA PRO A 33 8.48 -12.59 7.84
C PRO A 33 7.81 -13.19 6.60
N VAL A 34 6.73 -12.56 6.15
CA VAL A 34 6.00 -12.94 4.94
C VAL A 34 5.95 -11.74 4.01
N PHE A 35 6.36 -11.93 2.76
CA PHE A 35 6.31 -10.89 1.72
C PHE A 35 5.44 -11.34 0.57
N LEU A 36 4.96 -10.36 -0.22
CA LEU A 36 4.19 -10.61 -1.42
C LEU A 36 5.04 -11.38 -2.45
N LYS A 37 4.38 -12.30 -3.16
CA LYS A 37 4.95 -13.12 -4.22
C LYS A 37 4.15 -12.96 -5.49
N ASP A 38 4.76 -13.30 -6.62
CA ASP A 38 4.07 -13.38 -7.90
C ASP A 38 2.84 -14.30 -7.79
N GLY A 39 1.71 -13.84 -8.32
CA GLY A 39 0.43 -14.54 -8.26
C GLY A 39 -0.35 -14.40 -6.95
N ASP A 40 0.19 -13.71 -5.93
CA ASP A 40 -0.57 -13.44 -4.71
C ASP A 40 -1.80 -12.56 -5.01
N LYS A 41 -2.89 -12.79 -4.29
CA LYS A 41 -4.11 -11.96 -4.33
C LYS A 41 -4.18 -11.15 -3.05
N MET A 42 -3.90 -9.84 -3.13
CA MET A 42 -4.04 -8.94 -1.98
C MET A 42 -5.47 -8.37 -1.94
N GLU A 43 -6.12 -8.44 -0.79
CA GLU A 43 -7.42 -7.83 -0.54
C GLU A 43 -7.34 -6.90 0.66
N VAL A 44 -7.96 -5.72 0.52
CA VAL A 44 -8.11 -4.74 1.59
C VAL A 44 -9.58 -4.38 1.68
N GLU A 45 -10.17 -4.50 2.86
CA GLU A 45 -11.57 -4.24 3.10
C GLU A 45 -11.75 -3.18 4.18
N ILE A 46 -12.70 -2.27 3.96
CA ILE A 46 -13.26 -1.41 5.00
C ILE A 46 -14.77 -1.59 4.95
N GLU A 47 -15.36 -1.98 6.08
CA GLU A 47 -16.81 -2.15 6.21
C GLU A 47 -17.54 -0.87 5.76
N GLY A 48 -18.52 -1.02 4.88
CA GLY A 48 -19.30 0.09 4.32
C GLY A 48 -18.63 0.86 3.18
N LEU A 49 -17.36 0.62 2.87
CA LEU A 49 -16.68 1.18 1.68
C LEU A 49 -16.46 0.14 0.58
N GLY A 50 -16.24 -1.12 0.97
CA GLY A 50 -16.06 -2.25 0.07
C GLY A 50 -14.65 -2.85 0.11
N ILE A 51 -14.37 -3.68 -0.90
CA ILE A 51 -13.14 -4.46 -1.00
C ILE A 51 -12.33 -3.99 -2.21
N LEU A 52 -11.07 -3.64 -1.96
CA LEU A 52 -10.05 -3.48 -2.99
C LEU A 52 -9.35 -4.82 -3.20
N ASN A 53 -9.40 -5.33 -4.43
CA ASN A 53 -8.58 -6.47 -4.84
C ASN A 53 -7.42 -6.02 -5.72
N SER A 54 -6.20 -6.46 -5.39
CA SER A 54 -4.97 -6.13 -6.08
C SER A 54 -4.15 -7.41 -6.34
N PRO A 55 -4.18 -7.97 -7.56
CA PRO A 55 -3.33 -9.10 -7.92
C PRO A 55 -1.86 -8.66 -7.98
N VAL A 56 -0.97 -9.47 -7.41
CA VAL A 56 0.46 -9.23 -7.42
C VAL A 56 1.06 -9.89 -8.67
N VAL A 57 1.80 -9.10 -9.43
CA VAL A 57 2.51 -9.55 -10.63
C VAL A 57 3.99 -9.19 -10.45
N ALA A 58 4.88 -10.15 -10.68
CA ALA A 58 6.31 -9.89 -10.68
C ALA A 58 6.66 -8.83 -11.74
N PRO A 59 7.73 -8.05 -11.52
CA PRO A 59 8.26 -7.18 -12.55
C PRO A 59 8.51 -7.96 -13.84
N VAL A 60 8.04 -7.44 -14.96
CA VAL A 60 8.43 -7.96 -16.28
C VAL A 60 9.91 -7.62 -16.46
N GLU A 61 10.75 -8.62 -16.77
CA GLU A 61 12.14 -8.33 -17.13
C GLU A 61 12.14 -7.35 -18.31
N ALA A 62 12.84 -6.23 -18.17
CA ALA A 62 13.01 -5.29 -19.26
C ALA A 62 13.70 -6.03 -20.41
N VAL A 63 13.04 -6.09 -21.57
CA VAL A 63 13.65 -6.64 -22.79
C VAL A 63 14.86 -5.76 -23.14
N GLY A 64 16.06 -6.24 -22.80
CA GLY A 64 17.33 -5.64 -23.20
C GLY A 64 18.23 -5.16 -22.05
N SER A 65 18.95 -6.10 -21.43
CA SER A 65 20.29 -5.81 -20.89
C SER A 65 21.19 -7.01 -21.17
N SER A 66 21.30 -7.37 -22.44
CA SER A 66 22.44 -8.14 -22.93
C SER A 66 23.65 -7.21 -22.96
N ALA A 67 24.49 -7.30 -21.92
CA ALA A 67 25.91 -6.99 -22.04
C ALA A 67 26.61 -8.12 -22.78
#